data_AF-A0A2U8DUF2-F1
#
_entry.id   AF-A0A2U8DUF2-F1
#
_cell.length_a   1.000
_cell.length_b   1.000
_cell.length_c   1.000
_cell.angle_alpha   90.00
_cell.angle_beta   90.00
_cell.angle_gamma   90.00
#
_symmetry.space_group_name_H-M   'P 1'
#
loop_
_entity.id
_entity.type
_entity.pdbx_description
1 polymer ?
#
loop_
_entity_poly.entity_id
_entity_poly.type
_entity_poly.pdbx_seq_one_letter_code
_entity_poly.pdbx_strand_id
1 'polypeptide(L)'
;MENYFNDSNICIKEEIEFKNAGEYKINIDNTLKNMISKNERICFAIIAERSGVTRFVIRQYPELRNCILEKMTYYKEIQIIDKKINRSLRNLLKNNKTVTFMSLINKSKFTTETVYHNEYIKQKIRSVIIDNVKKKECFYESTD
;
A
#
# COMPACT_ATOMS: atom_id res chain seq x y z
N MET A 1 -56.94 17.57 24.24
CA MET A 1 -55.88 18.14 25.10
C MET A 1 -54.76 17.13 25.18
N GLU A 2 -53.53 17.63 25.13
CA GLU A 2 -52.36 17.00 24.52
C GLU A 2 -51.82 15.74 25.22
N ASN A 3 -51.41 14.79 24.38
CA ASN A 3 -50.55 13.67 24.73
C ASN A 3 -49.14 14.20 25.03
N TYR A 4 -48.75 14.20 26.30
CA TYR A 4 -47.35 14.34 26.68
C TYR A 4 -46.67 12.99 26.52
N PHE A 5 -46.11 12.76 25.33
CA PHE A 5 -45.05 11.77 25.15
C PHE A 5 -43.87 12.19 26.02
N ASN A 6 -43.63 11.42 27.08
CA ASN A 6 -42.36 11.44 27.78
C ASN A 6 -41.30 10.88 26.82
N ASP A 7 -40.60 11.77 26.12
CA ASP A 7 -39.29 11.50 25.54
C ASP A 7 -38.28 11.31 26.68
N SER A 8 -38.40 10.16 27.35
CA SER A 8 -37.40 9.69 28.29
C SER A 8 -36.16 9.32 27.50
N ASN A 9 -35.26 10.28 27.38
CA ASN A 9 -33.81 10.16 27.20
C ASN A 9 -33.32 8.71 27.05
N ILE A 10 -33.40 8.19 25.83
CA ILE A 10 -32.59 7.03 25.45
C ILE A 10 -31.18 7.60 25.28
N CYS A 11 -30.47 7.72 26.39
CA CYS A 11 -29.01 7.76 26.39
C CYS A 11 -28.56 6.44 25.76
N ILE A 12 -28.41 6.45 24.44
CA ILE A 12 -27.67 5.43 23.72
C ILE A 12 -26.25 5.55 24.26
N LYS A 13 -25.96 4.80 25.33
CA LYS A 13 -24.60 4.36 25.63
C LYS A 13 -24.25 3.38 24.52
N GLU A 14 -24.00 3.91 23.33
CA GLU A 14 -23.06 3.26 22.44
C GLU A 14 -21.79 3.19 23.28
N GLU A 15 -21.41 1.97 23.66
CA GLU A 15 -20.08 1.73 24.21
C GLU A 15 -19.11 2.30 23.18
N ILE A 16 -18.59 3.50 23.47
CA ILE A 16 -17.54 4.10 22.67
C ILE A 16 -16.35 3.20 22.90
N GLU A 17 -16.19 2.18 22.06
CA GLU A 17 -14.96 1.39 21.99
C GLU A 17 -13.85 2.37 21.61
N PHE A 18 -13.15 2.86 22.63
CA PHE A 18 -11.98 3.69 22.44
C PHE A 18 -10.89 2.80 21.83
N LYS A 19 -10.74 2.90 20.50
CA LYS A 19 -9.62 2.28 19.80
C LYS A 19 -8.32 2.64 20.50
N ASN A 20 -7.53 1.63 20.86
CA ASN A 20 -6.20 1.86 21.41
C ASN A 20 -5.24 2.35 20.30
N ALA A 21 -4.09 2.91 20.70
CA ALA A 21 -3.07 3.37 19.75
C ALA A 21 -2.59 2.27 18.77
N GLY A 22 -2.61 1.00 19.19
CA GLY A 22 -2.24 -0.14 18.37
C GLY A 22 -3.18 -0.36 17.18
N GLU A 23 -4.49 -0.26 17.40
CA GLU A 23 -5.50 -0.38 16.35
C GLU A 23 -5.36 0.71 15.29
N TYR A 24 -5.06 1.95 15.70
CA TYR A 24 -4.75 3.01 14.75
C TYR A 24 -3.52 2.69 13.90
N LYS A 25 -2.45 2.13 14.49
CA LYS A 25 -1.25 1.70 13.74
C LYS A 25 -1.59 0.62 12.71
N ILE A 26 -2.42 -0.36 13.07
CA ILE A 26 -2.90 -1.40 12.15
C ILE A 26 -3.70 -0.78 11.00
N ASN A 27 -4.60 0.16 11.31
CA ASN A 27 -5.41 0.85 10.29
C ASN A 27 -4.53 1.70 9.35
N ILE A 28 -3.50 2.36 9.87
CA ILE A 28 -2.49 3.07 9.07
C ILE A 28 -1.80 2.11 8.11
N ASP A 29 -1.35 0.95 8.59
CA ASP A 29 -0.70 -0.06 7.76
C ASP A 29 -1.61 -0.61 6.66
N ASN A 30 -2.85 -0.92 7.00
CA ASN A 30 -3.83 -1.43 6.03
C ASN A 30 -4.18 -0.36 4.99
N THR A 31 -4.34 0.89 5.41
CA THR A 31 -4.59 2.02 4.52
C THR A 31 -3.43 2.18 3.54
N LEU A 32 -2.19 2.18 4.02
CA LEU A 32 -1.00 2.30 3.17
C LEU A 32 -0.88 1.14 2.18
N LYS A 33 -1.04 -0.11 2.63
CA LYS A 33 -1.02 -1.29 1.74
C LYS A 33 -2.07 -1.20 0.63
N ASN A 34 -3.29 -0.76 0.96
CA ASN A 34 -4.37 -0.55 -0.01
C ASN A 34 -4.03 0.58 -1.01
N MET A 35 -3.44 1.67 -0.53
CA MET A 35 -3.01 2.76 -1.42
C MET A 35 -1.88 2.30 -2.37
N ILE A 36 -0.97 1.44 -1.92
CA ILE A 36 0.06 0.84 -2.77
C ILE A 36 -0.55 -0.04 -3.85
N SER A 37 -1.44 -0.96 -3.49
CA SER A 37 -2.04 -1.90 -4.45
C SER A 37 -2.82 -1.17 -5.56
N LYS A 38 -3.44 -0.04 -5.23
CA LYS A 38 -4.17 0.83 -6.17
C LYS A 38 -3.30 1.90 -6.84
N ASN A 39 -2.01 1.97 -6.52
CA ASN A 39 -1.10 3.01 -7.02
C ASN A 39 -1.59 4.45 -6.74
N GLU A 40 -2.25 4.65 -5.59
CA GLU A 40 -2.79 5.93 -5.15
C GLU A 40 -1.71 6.85 -4.57
N ARG A 41 -1.99 8.16 -4.54
CA ARG A 41 -1.06 9.15 -3.98
C ARG A 41 -1.00 9.05 -2.45
N ILE A 42 0.19 8.77 -1.93
CA ILE A 42 0.46 8.73 -0.47
C ILE A 42 0.60 10.15 0.08
N CYS A 43 -0.36 10.58 0.91
CA CYS A 43 -0.40 11.89 1.57
C CYS A 43 -0.88 11.75 3.02
N PHE A 44 -0.30 12.55 3.93
CA PHE A 44 -0.59 12.47 5.37
C PHE A 44 -2.08 12.63 5.66
N ALA A 45 -2.70 13.67 5.08
CA ALA A 45 -4.12 13.97 5.31
C ALA A 45 -5.03 12.78 4.93
N ILE A 46 -4.79 12.17 3.76
CA ILE A 46 -5.58 11.03 3.26
C ILE A 46 -5.40 9.80 4.16
N ILE A 47 -4.16 9.54 4.60
CA ILE A 47 -3.87 8.40 5.47
C ILE A 47 -4.53 8.60 6.83
N ALA A 48 -4.36 9.78 7.42
CA ALA A 48 -4.93 10.11 8.72
C ALA A 48 -6.46 9.98 8.69
N GLU A 49 -7.12 10.56 7.68
CA GLU A 49 -8.56 10.46 7.47
C GLU A 49 -9.03 9.00 7.35
N ARG A 50 -8.48 8.23 6.41
CA ARG A 50 -8.91 6.83 6.17
C ARG A 50 -8.58 5.87 7.30
N SER A 51 -7.60 6.22 8.13
CA SER A 51 -7.21 5.43 9.30
C SER A 51 -7.94 5.87 10.57
N GLY A 52 -8.83 6.87 10.50
CA GLY A 52 -9.57 7.42 11.64
C GLY A 52 -8.71 8.26 12.60
N VAL A 53 -7.51 8.65 12.19
CA VAL A 53 -6.57 9.44 13.00
C VAL A 53 -6.93 10.92 12.87
N THR A 54 -7.86 11.35 13.71
CA THR A 54 -8.29 12.76 13.78
C THR A 54 -7.28 13.61 14.58
N ARG A 55 -7.48 14.93 14.58
CA ARG A 55 -6.68 15.83 15.44
C ARG A 55 -6.82 15.51 16.92
N PHE A 56 -8.00 15.05 17.35
CA PHE A 56 -8.24 14.62 18.73
C PHE A 56 -7.42 13.36 19.05
N VAL A 57 -7.46 12.37 18.16
CA VAL A 57 -6.67 11.13 18.29
C VAL A 57 -5.17 11.43 18.34
N ILE A 58 -4.66 12.37 17.53
CA ILE A 58 -3.24 12.79 17.60
C ILE A 58 -2.91 13.49 18.92
N ARG A 59 -3.84 14.25 19.52
CA ARG A 59 -3.60 14.86 20.85
C ARG A 59 -3.50 13.79 21.94
N GLN A 60 -4.32 12.74 21.83
CA GLN A 60 -4.32 11.61 22.76
C GLN A 60 -3.13 10.68 22.55
N TYR A 61 -2.72 10.49 21.29
CA TYR A 61 -1.63 9.61 20.86
C TYR A 61 -0.69 10.33 19.86
N PRO A 62 0.18 11.24 20.34
CA PRO A 62 1.05 12.05 19.49
C PRO A 62 1.99 11.23 18.60
N GLU A 63 2.37 10.03 19.05
CA GLU A 63 3.25 9.11 18.33
C GLU A 63 2.66 8.63 17.00
N LEU A 64 1.33 8.65 16.84
CA LEU A 64 0.68 8.28 15.58
C LEU A 64 1.07 9.20 14.44
N ARG A 65 1.33 10.49 14.72
CA ARG A 65 1.82 11.43 13.71
C ARG A 65 3.15 10.98 13.12
N ASN A 66 4.11 10.62 13.98
CA ASN A 66 5.43 10.16 13.55
C ASN A 66 5.31 8.81 12.84
N CYS A 67 4.47 7.91 13.36
CA CYS A 67 4.19 6.63 12.72
C CYS A 67 3.72 6.78 11.27
N ILE A 68 2.77 7.69 11.01
CA ILE A 68 2.31 7.97 9.65
C ILE A 68 3.46 8.51 8.80
N LEU A 69 4.22 9.50 9.29
CA LEU A 69 5.31 10.14 8.53
C LEU A 69 6.43 9.15 8.15
N GLU A 70 6.86 8.31 9.08
CA GLU A 70 7.89 7.30 8.84
C GLU A 70 7.44 6.27 7.81
N LYS A 71 6.25 5.70 8.00
CA LYS A 71 5.70 4.71 7.07
C LYS A 71 5.45 5.34 5.69
N MET A 72 4.97 6.58 5.63
CA MET A 72 4.78 7.29 4.37
C MET A 72 6.07 7.38 3.54
N THR A 73 7.20 7.70 4.18
CA THR A 73 8.50 7.80 3.50
C THR A 73 8.87 6.45 2.91
N TYR A 74 8.84 5.40 3.72
CA TYR A 74 9.10 4.03 3.28
C TYR A 74 8.21 3.62 2.09
N TYR A 75 6.89 3.76 2.22
CA TYR A 75 5.97 3.31 1.18
C TYR A 75 6.04 4.15 -0.11
N LYS A 76 6.45 5.42 -0.04
CA LYS A 76 6.74 6.21 -1.24
C LYS A 76 7.93 5.66 -2.00
N GLU A 77 8.99 5.26 -1.31
CA GLU A 77 10.15 4.60 -1.94
C GLU A 77 9.73 3.31 -2.63
N ILE A 78 8.90 2.51 -1.96
CA ILE A 78 8.30 1.30 -2.54
C ILE A 78 7.53 1.60 -3.82
N GLN A 79 6.68 2.64 -3.86
CA GLN A 79 5.97 3.02 -5.08
C GLN A 79 6.92 3.42 -6.22
N ILE A 80 8.01 4.11 -5.91
CA ILE A 80 9.01 4.52 -6.91
C ILE A 80 9.66 3.27 -7.50
N ILE A 81 10.08 2.33 -6.65
CA ILE A 81 10.68 1.05 -7.07
C ILE A 81 9.71 0.27 -7.97
N ASP A 82 8.48 0.07 -7.51
CA ASP A 82 7.44 -0.67 -8.24
C ASP A 82 7.16 -0.05 -9.60
N LYS A 83 7.00 1.29 -9.67
CA LYS A 83 6.81 2.01 -10.94
C LYS A 83 7.99 1.81 -11.88
N LYS A 84 9.22 1.85 -11.36
CA LYS A 84 10.44 1.69 -12.16
C LYS A 84 10.51 0.28 -12.76
N ILE A 85 10.29 -0.76 -11.96
CA ILE A 85 10.31 -2.15 -12.40
C ILE A 85 9.19 -2.41 -13.41
N ASN A 86 7.95 -2.00 -13.11
CA ASN A 86 6.81 -2.20 -14.00
C ASN A 86 6.93 -1.44 -15.33
N ARG A 87 7.52 -0.23 -15.31
CA ARG A 87 7.85 0.50 -16.54
C ARG A 87 8.90 -0.24 -17.37
N SER A 88 9.93 -0.79 -16.72
CA SER A 88 10.96 -1.57 -17.39
C SER A 88 10.42 -2.84 -18.02
N LEU A 89 9.56 -3.57 -17.31
CA LEU A 89 8.85 -4.73 -17.84
C LEU A 89 8.07 -4.37 -19.11
N ARG A 90 7.19 -3.36 -19.02
CA ARG A 90 6.39 -2.91 -20.18
C ARG A 90 7.26 -2.53 -21.38
N ASN A 91 8.40 -1.88 -21.13
CA ASN A 91 9.34 -1.51 -22.18
C ASN A 91 10.05 -2.73 -22.79
N LEU A 92 10.37 -3.77 -22.01
CA LEU A 92 10.97 -5.00 -22.54
C LEU A 92 9.95 -5.75 -23.41
N LEU A 93 8.73 -5.92 -22.90
CA LEU A 93 7.64 -6.58 -23.61
C LEU A 93 7.29 -5.86 -24.91
N LYS A 94 7.16 -4.52 -24.90
CA LYS A 94 6.90 -3.72 -26.11
C LYS A 94 7.96 -3.91 -27.19
N ASN A 95 9.20 -4.19 -26.81
CA ASN A 95 10.31 -4.39 -27.74
C ASN A 95 10.57 -5.87 -28.03
N ASN A 96 9.65 -6.77 -27.67
CA ASN A 96 9.78 -8.23 -27.82
C ASN A 96 11.09 -8.79 -27.23
N LYS A 97 11.60 -8.17 -26.17
CA LYS A 97 12.82 -8.61 -25.49
C LYS A 97 12.49 -9.64 -24.42
N THR A 98 13.39 -10.60 -24.25
CA THR A 98 13.30 -11.60 -23.17
C THR A 98 13.34 -10.91 -21.80
N VAL A 99 12.39 -11.27 -20.94
CA VAL A 99 12.30 -10.77 -19.57
C VAL A 99 13.08 -11.72 -18.67
N THR A 100 14.32 -11.35 -18.36
CA THR A 100 15.20 -12.02 -17.40
C THR A 100 15.51 -11.12 -16.21
N PHE A 101 16.03 -11.71 -15.12
CA PHE A 101 16.46 -10.97 -13.93
C PHE A 101 17.42 -9.82 -14.28
N MET A 102 18.49 -10.12 -15.03
CA MET A 102 19.45 -9.11 -15.46
C MET A 102 18.85 -8.08 -16.42
N SER A 103 17.95 -8.48 -17.32
CA SER A 103 17.30 -7.53 -18.23
C SER A 103 16.47 -6.49 -17.46
N LEU A 104 15.79 -6.90 -16.39
CA LEU A 104 14.99 -6.01 -15.56
C LEU A 104 15.88 -5.11 -14.71
N ILE A 105 16.95 -5.62 -14.10
CA ILE A 105 17.94 -4.82 -13.36
C ILE A 105 18.49 -3.70 -14.26
N ASN A 106 19.01 -4.09 -15.43
CA ASN A 106 19.63 -3.16 -16.37
C ASN A 106 18.61 -2.13 -16.87
N LYS A 107 17.41 -2.57 -17.27
CA LYS A 107 16.38 -1.66 -17.81
C LYS A 107 15.82 -0.73 -16.74
N SER A 108 15.70 -1.20 -15.50
CA SER A 108 15.30 -0.39 -14.35
C SER A 108 16.45 0.43 -13.77
N LYS A 109 17.65 0.39 -14.34
CA LYS A 109 18.81 1.17 -13.87
C LYS A 109 19.08 0.97 -12.37
N PHE A 110 18.99 -0.26 -11.89
CA PHE A 110 19.53 -0.62 -10.59
C PHE A 110 20.93 -1.22 -10.80
N THR A 111 21.84 -1.02 -9.85
CA THR A 111 23.09 -1.77 -9.84
C THR A 111 22.83 -3.16 -9.26
N THR A 112 23.66 -4.13 -9.61
CA THR A 112 23.61 -5.47 -9.00
C THR A 112 23.75 -5.37 -7.48
N GLU A 113 24.68 -4.54 -7.02
CA GLU A 113 24.91 -4.27 -5.60
C GLU A 113 23.64 -3.81 -4.86
N THR A 114 22.93 -2.81 -5.40
CA THR A 114 21.68 -2.33 -4.82
C THR A 114 20.62 -3.42 -4.76
N VAL A 115 20.55 -4.27 -5.78
CA VAL A 115 19.55 -5.36 -5.84
C VAL A 115 19.88 -6.45 -4.82
N TYR A 116 21.16 -6.77 -4.61
CA TYR A 116 21.55 -7.79 -3.64
C TYR A 116 21.37 -7.32 -2.18
N HIS A 117 21.57 -6.03 -1.90
CA HIS A 117 21.42 -5.47 -0.57
C HIS A 117 19.99 -5.03 -0.24
N ASN A 118 19.15 -4.79 -1.25
CA ASN A 118 17.75 -4.44 -1.07
C ASN A 118 16.85 -5.64 -1.39
N GLU A 119 16.49 -6.40 -0.34
CA GLU A 119 15.68 -7.61 -0.48
C GLU A 119 14.31 -7.33 -1.12
N TYR A 120 13.71 -6.16 -0.89
CA TYR A 120 12.45 -5.79 -1.53
C TYR A 120 12.60 -5.71 -3.05
N ILE A 121 13.63 -5.00 -3.56
CA ILE A 121 13.87 -4.89 -5.01
C ILE A 121 14.07 -6.27 -5.62
N LYS A 122 14.91 -7.10 -5.00
CA LYS A 122 15.20 -8.46 -5.45
C LYS A 122 13.95 -9.32 -5.56
N GLN A 123 13.12 -9.33 -4.51
CA GLN A 123 11.89 -10.12 -4.49
C GLN A 123 10.85 -9.57 -5.46
N LYS A 124 10.76 -8.25 -5.62
CA LYS A 124 9.86 -7.64 -6.61
C LYS A 124 10.23 -7.99 -8.04
N ILE A 125 11.53 -8.02 -8.38
CA ILE A 125 11.97 -8.45 -9.71
C ILE A 125 11.63 -9.93 -9.92
N ARG A 126 11.88 -10.79 -8.92
CA ARG A 126 11.53 -12.22 -8.99
C ARG A 126 10.04 -12.44 -9.22
N SER A 127 9.18 -11.79 -8.44
CA SER A 127 7.73 -11.95 -8.58
C SER A 127 7.24 -11.50 -9.94
N VAL A 128 7.73 -10.36 -10.44
CA VAL A 128 7.39 -9.86 -11.78
C VAL A 128 7.79 -10.85 -12.89
N ILE A 129 8.93 -11.53 -12.76
CA ILE A 129 9.35 -12.55 -13.73
C ILE A 129 8.41 -13.75 -13.68
N ILE A 130 8.12 -14.26 -12.48
CA ILE A 130 7.22 -15.41 -12.29
C ILE A 130 5.83 -15.10 -12.87
N ASP A 131 5.26 -13.94 -12.54
CA ASP A 131 3.96 -13.52 -13.05
C ASP A 131 3.97 -13.38 -14.58
N ASN A 132 5.08 -12.93 -15.16
CA ASN A 132 5.23 -12.81 -16.60
C ASN A 132 5.34 -14.19 -17.30
N VAL A 133 6.02 -15.16 -16.67
CA VAL A 133 6.11 -16.54 -17.18
C VAL A 133 4.73 -17.20 -17.14
N LYS A 134 4.06 -17.16 -15.98
CA LYS A 134 2.70 -17.71 -15.82
C LYS A 134 1.71 -17.15 -16.84
N LYS A 135 1.76 -15.83 -17.08
CA LYS A 135 0.90 -15.20 -18.09
C LYS A 135 1.14 -15.77 -19.48
N LYS A 136 2.39 -16.04 -19.86
CA LYS A 136 2.69 -16.64 -21.16
C LYS A 136 2.16 -18.07 -21.26
N GLU A 137 2.29 -18.86 -20.20
CA GLU A 137 1.80 -20.25 -20.16
C GLU A 137 0.27 -20.32 -20.33
N CYS A 138 -0.50 -19.48 -19.63
CA CYS A 138 -1.96 -19.44 -19.79
C CYS A 138 -2.43 -19.06 -21.21
N PHE A 139 -1.62 -18.33 -22.00
CA PHE A 139 -1.98 -18.03 -23.39
C PHE A 139 -1.87 -19.23 -24.32
N TYR A 140 -1.04 -20.24 -23.98
CA TYR A 140 -0.88 -21.44 -24.81
C TYR A 140 -1.91 -22.53 -24.49
N GLU A 141 -2.50 -22.53 -23.28
CA GLU A 141 -3.55 -23.49 -22.88
C GLU A 141 -4.95 -23.13 -23.43
N SER A 142 -5.10 -21.99 -24.10
CA SER A 142 -6.40 -21.49 -24.59
C SER A 142 -6.62 -21.67 -26.09
N THR A 143 -5.71 -22.34 -26.79
CA THR A 143 -5.70 -22.45 -28.26
C THR A 143 -5.85 -23.87 -28.80
N ASP A 144 -6.24 -24.82 -27.96
CA ASP A 144 -6.55 -26.20 -28.35
C ASP A 144 -8.07 -26.45 -28.46
#